data_AF-A0A7Y0ZTE8-F1
#
_entry.id   AF-A0A7Y0ZTE8-F1
#
_cell.length_a   1.000
_cell.length_b   1.000
_cell.length_c   1.000
_cell.angle_alpha   90.00
_cell.angle_beta   90.00
_cell.angle_gamma   90.00
#
_symmetry.space_group_name_H-M   'P 1'
#
loop_
_entity.id
_entity.type
_entity.pdbx_description
1 polymer ?
#
loop_
_entity_poly.entity_id
_entity_poly.type
_entity_poly.pdbx_seq_one_letter_code
_entity_poly.pdbx_strand_id
1 'polypeptide(L)'
;MGEHQSVRYYHNDLNGLPEQLTEADGKTVWRARYQVWGNAVEEVREPYFIEEQNLRFQGQYLDRETGLHFNTFRFYDPDVGRFTTPDPIGLAGGFNLYAFVLNPFTWLDPLGLAGCTLSKTRSKQYDYKLRLKRSEYPQTFGHIDGAIKKGHPYIVTIQRDAAKLNRKLSLKDIKTKTDKDRDEWPMAMFKEGGSGASVKYIGPSDNRGAGSSIGNALSDLPNGTRVKLEVY
;
A
#
# COMPACT_ATOMS: atom_id res chain seq x y z
N MET A 1 7.43 -18.50 27.59
CA MET A 1 6.01 -18.13 27.37
C MET A 1 5.32 -18.25 28.72
N GLY A 2 4.53 -17.26 29.14
CA GLY A 2 3.87 -17.29 30.45
C GLY A 2 2.76 -18.35 30.49
N GLU A 3 2.42 -18.86 31.68
CA GLU A 3 1.52 -20.00 31.93
C GLU A 3 0.08 -19.85 31.40
N HIS A 4 -0.29 -18.71 30.80
CA HIS A 4 -1.62 -18.43 30.25
C HIS A 4 -1.62 -18.01 28.77
N GLN A 5 -0.55 -18.27 28.01
CA GLN A 5 -0.53 -18.01 26.56
C GLN A 5 -1.09 -19.20 25.76
N SER A 6 -2.27 -19.00 25.15
CA SER A 6 -2.82 -19.92 24.15
C SER A 6 -2.47 -19.44 22.75
N VAL A 7 -1.87 -20.32 21.94
CA VAL A 7 -1.55 -20.06 20.53
C VAL A 7 -2.65 -20.67 19.67
N ARG A 8 -3.13 -19.90 18.68
CA ARG A 8 -4.08 -20.37 17.68
C ARG A 8 -3.56 -20.08 16.28
N TYR A 9 -3.92 -20.96 15.36
CA TYR A 9 -3.47 -20.92 13.98
C TYR A 9 -4.64 -20.62 13.08
N TYR A 10 -4.48 -19.60 12.24
CA TYR A 10 -5.45 -19.23 11.22
C TYR A 10 -5.16 -19.99 9.93
N HIS A 11 -6.20 -20.58 9.37
CA HIS A 11 -6.17 -21.15 8.03
C HIS A 11 -7.09 -20.29 7.17
N ASN A 12 -6.52 -19.71 6.12
CA ASN A 12 -7.19 -18.72 5.28
C ASN A 12 -7.39 -19.26 3.87
N ASP A 13 -8.46 -18.83 3.20
CA ASP A 13 -8.67 -19.00 1.77
C ASP A 13 -7.63 -18.18 0.96
N LEU A 14 -7.53 -18.44 -0.35
CA LEU A 14 -6.63 -17.77 -1.28
C LEU A 14 -6.81 -16.25 -1.31
N ASN A 15 -8.02 -15.77 -1.05
CA ASN A 15 -8.35 -14.33 -0.97
C ASN A 15 -8.02 -13.71 0.41
N GLY A 16 -7.53 -14.52 1.36
CA GLY A 16 -7.16 -14.11 2.71
C GLY A 16 -8.28 -14.15 3.74
N LEU A 17 -9.47 -14.65 3.41
CA LEU A 17 -10.55 -14.85 4.40
C LEU A 17 -10.19 -15.96 5.39
N PRO A 18 -10.32 -15.74 6.71
CA PRO A 18 -10.17 -16.79 7.71
C PRO A 18 -11.28 -17.84 7.63
N GLU A 19 -10.94 -19.07 7.23
CA GLU A 19 -11.91 -20.18 7.14
C GLU A 19 -11.90 -21.06 8.38
N GLN A 20 -10.77 -21.18 9.07
CA GLN A 20 -10.65 -22.07 10.23
C GLN A 20 -9.63 -21.54 11.25
N LEU A 21 -9.92 -21.77 12.53
CA LEU A 21 -8.93 -21.68 13.60
C LEU A 21 -8.71 -23.03 14.25
N THR A 22 -7.44 -23.35 14.49
CA THR A 22 -7.03 -24.54 15.24
C THR A 22 -6.17 -24.20 16.44
N GLU A 23 -6.23 -25.06 17.46
CA GLU A 23 -5.31 -25.05 18.60
C GLU A 23 -3.98 -25.75 18.24
N ALA A 24 -3.05 -25.75 19.19
CA ALA A 24 -1.71 -26.32 19.01
C ALA A 24 -1.70 -27.84 18.75
N ASP A 25 -2.75 -28.54 19.16
CA ASP A 25 -2.97 -29.96 18.89
C ASP A 25 -3.67 -30.22 17.53
N GLY A 26 -3.97 -29.16 16.77
CA GLY A 26 -4.67 -29.23 15.49
C GLY A 26 -6.19 -29.33 15.59
N LYS A 27 -6.77 -29.33 16.80
CA LYS A 27 -8.22 -29.36 16.96
C LYS A 27 -8.84 -28.07 16.46
N THR A 28 -9.90 -28.18 15.66
CA THR A 28 -10.67 -27.03 15.17
C THR A 28 -11.53 -26.46 16.29
N VAL A 29 -11.41 -25.17 16.54
CA VAL A 29 -12.22 -24.47 17.56
C VAL A 29 -13.23 -23.52 16.95
N TRP A 30 -12.98 -23.09 15.72
CA TRP A 30 -13.86 -22.22 14.96
C TRP A 30 -13.68 -22.48 13.47
N ARG A 31 -14.77 -22.41 12.71
CA ARG A 31 -14.77 -22.49 11.25
C ARG A 31 -15.88 -21.62 10.68
N ALA A 32 -15.62 -21.01 9.53
CA ALA A 32 -16.63 -20.34 8.75
C ALA A 32 -16.53 -20.72 7.27
N ARG A 33 -17.67 -20.62 6.58
CA ARG A 33 -17.74 -20.67 5.12
C ARG A 33 -18.30 -19.35 4.61
N TYR A 34 -17.75 -18.87 3.50
CA TYR A 34 -18.13 -17.58 2.94
C TYR A 34 -18.68 -17.68 1.53
N GLN A 35 -19.51 -16.71 1.16
CA GLN A 35 -19.79 -16.37 -0.22
C GLN A 35 -18.65 -15.55 -0.81
N VAL A 36 -18.66 -15.37 -2.14
CA VAL A 36 -17.64 -14.67 -2.93
C VAL A 36 -17.26 -13.30 -2.36
N TRP A 37 -18.23 -12.57 -1.80
CA TRP A 37 -18.05 -11.21 -1.30
C TRP A 37 -17.83 -11.13 0.22
N GLY A 38 -17.52 -12.25 0.87
CA GLY A 38 -17.12 -12.28 2.28
C GLY A 38 -18.25 -12.48 3.29
N ASN A 39 -19.48 -12.68 2.82
CA ASN A 39 -20.62 -13.02 3.67
C ASN A 39 -20.49 -14.43 4.23
N ALA A 40 -20.58 -14.60 5.54
CA ALA A 40 -20.58 -15.92 6.16
C ALA A 40 -21.92 -16.62 5.91
N VAL A 41 -21.90 -17.80 5.29
CA VAL A 41 -23.09 -18.67 5.16
C VAL A 41 -23.20 -19.65 6.31
N GLU A 42 -22.08 -19.92 6.97
CA GLU A 42 -22.00 -20.82 8.10
C GLU A 42 -20.85 -20.34 8.99
N GLU A 43 -21.09 -20.28 10.29
CA GLU A 43 -20.08 -20.03 11.30
C GLU A 43 -20.34 -21.00 12.46
N VAL A 44 -19.38 -21.88 12.71
CA VAL A 44 -19.47 -22.90 13.76
C VAL A 44 -18.28 -22.77 14.70
N ARG A 45 -18.54 -22.95 15.99
CA ARG A 45 -17.50 -22.91 17.03
C ARG A 45 -17.76 -23.95 18.09
N GLU A 46 -16.68 -24.39 18.71
CA GLU A 46 -16.75 -25.24 19.89
C GLU A 46 -17.40 -24.48 21.07
N PRO A 47 -18.22 -25.11 21.92
CA PRO A 47 -18.92 -24.42 23.00
C PRO A 47 -18.01 -23.70 24.00
N TYR A 48 -16.79 -24.20 24.18
CA TYR A 48 -15.79 -23.60 25.08
C TYR A 48 -15.04 -22.43 24.42
N PHE A 49 -15.16 -22.24 23.11
CA PHE A 49 -14.56 -21.13 22.38
C PHE A 49 -15.51 -19.93 22.43
N ILE A 50 -15.36 -19.11 23.48
CA ILE A 50 -16.26 -17.97 23.74
C ILE A 50 -15.92 -16.71 22.94
N GLU A 51 -14.71 -16.65 22.38
CA GLU A 51 -14.24 -15.49 21.61
C GLU A 51 -14.96 -15.38 20.26
N GLU A 52 -15.12 -14.15 19.78
CA GLU A 52 -15.67 -13.88 18.47
C GLU A 52 -14.56 -13.71 17.44
N GLN A 53 -14.65 -14.46 16.35
CA GLN A 53 -13.75 -14.31 15.22
C GLN A 53 -14.33 -13.34 14.20
N ASN A 54 -13.83 -12.12 14.21
CA ASN A 54 -14.38 -11.02 13.42
C ASN A 54 -13.47 -10.59 12.26
N LEU A 55 -12.30 -11.21 12.05
CA LEU A 55 -11.46 -10.91 10.89
C LEU A 55 -12.14 -11.36 9.58
N ARG A 56 -12.02 -10.54 8.54
CA ARG A 56 -12.59 -10.80 7.20
C ARG A 56 -11.49 -10.66 6.14
N PHE A 57 -11.78 -10.10 4.96
CA PHE A 57 -10.73 -9.83 3.97
C PHE A 57 -9.61 -8.97 4.57
N GLN A 58 -8.47 -8.88 3.89
CA GLN A 58 -7.31 -8.14 4.40
C GLN A 58 -7.69 -6.72 4.86
N GLY A 59 -7.42 -6.43 6.14
CA GLY A 59 -7.70 -5.14 6.77
C GLY A 59 -9.13 -4.96 7.30
N GLN A 60 -10.04 -5.92 7.05
CA GLN A 60 -11.44 -5.85 7.46
C GLN A 60 -11.72 -6.50 8.82
N TYR A 61 -12.63 -5.89 9.56
CA TYR A 61 -13.20 -6.40 10.79
C TYR A 61 -14.73 -6.39 10.72
N LEU A 62 -15.39 -7.52 10.97
CA LEU A 62 -16.84 -7.62 11.02
C LEU A 62 -17.36 -6.88 12.26
N ASP A 63 -18.28 -5.96 12.02
CA ASP A 63 -19.20 -5.44 13.02
C ASP A 63 -20.46 -6.33 13.04
N ARG A 64 -20.63 -7.11 14.11
CA ARG A 64 -21.75 -8.05 14.24
C ARG A 64 -23.09 -7.36 14.49
N GLU A 65 -23.11 -6.13 14.99
CA GLU A 65 -24.35 -5.39 15.24
C GLU A 65 -25.00 -4.99 13.91
N THR A 66 -24.19 -4.60 12.93
CA THR A 66 -24.66 -4.13 11.63
C THR A 66 -24.51 -5.15 10.51
N GLY A 67 -23.68 -6.18 10.68
CA GLY A 67 -23.31 -7.14 9.64
C GLY A 67 -22.29 -6.59 8.63
N LEU A 68 -21.85 -5.34 8.79
CA LEU A 68 -20.91 -4.68 7.87
C LEU A 68 -19.46 -4.95 8.25
N HIS A 69 -18.55 -4.89 7.28
CA HIS A 69 -17.12 -5.05 7.52
C HIS A 69 -16.43 -3.68 7.58
N PHE A 70 -15.96 -3.30 8.77
CA PHE A 70 -15.20 -2.08 8.96
C PHE A 70 -13.79 -2.21 8.36
N ASN A 71 -13.41 -1.21 7.57
CA ASN A 71 -12.15 -1.19 6.84
C ASN A 71 -11.49 0.19 7.01
N THR A 72 -10.93 0.44 8.21
CA THR A 72 -10.26 1.68 8.68
C THR A 72 -11.07 2.98 8.57
N PHE A 73 -11.55 3.35 7.38
CA PHE A 73 -12.29 4.58 7.09
C PHE A 73 -13.68 4.35 6.48
N ARG A 74 -14.04 3.11 6.14
CA ARG A 74 -15.31 2.79 5.48
C ARG A 74 -15.92 1.49 5.99
N PHE A 75 -17.23 1.36 5.88
CA PHE A 75 -17.94 0.10 6.05
C PHE A 75 -18.17 -0.55 4.69
N TYR A 76 -17.84 -1.83 4.59
CA TYR A 76 -18.08 -2.68 3.43
C TYR A 76 -19.31 -3.54 3.67
N ASP A 77 -20.21 -3.56 2.70
CA ASP A 77 -21.39 -4.39 2.66
C ASP A 77 -21.10 -5.65 1.84
N PRO A 78 -20.98 -6.82 2.52
CA PRO A 78 -20.71 -8.10 1.86
C PRO A 78 -21.90 -8.64 1.05
N ASP A 79 -23.14 -8.18 1.26
CA ASP A 79 -24.31 -8.62 0.48
C ASP A 79 -24.23 -8.10 -0.95
N VAL A 80 -23.77 -6.87 -1.11
CA VAL A 80 -23.68 -6.18 -2.42
C VAL A 80 -22.25 -6.00 -2.94
N GLY A 81 -21.24 -6.44 -2.17
CA GLY A 81 -19.84 -6.45 -2.57
C GLY A 81 -19.21 -5.07 -2.72
N ARG A 82 -19.59 -4.09 -1.90
CA ARG A 82 -19.15 -2.68 -2.04
C ARG A 82 -19.10 -1.94 -0.71
N PHE A 83 -18.40 -0.82 -0.63
CA PHE A 83 -18.50 0.10 0.50
C PHE A 83 -19.87 0.77 0.56
N THR A 84 -20.36 1.07 1.76
CA THR A 84 -21.63 1.77 2.00
C THR A 84 -21.49 3.29 1.85
N THR A 85 -20.27 3.81 1.96
CA THR A 85 -19.93 5.22 1.79
C THR A 85 -19.00 5.43 0.60
N PRO A 86 -19.14 6.56 -0.13
CA PRO A 86 -18.18 6.93 -1.17
C PRO A 86 -16.76 6.97 -0.62
N ASP A 87 -15.79 6.65 -1.46
CA ASP A 87 -14.38 6.76 -1.11
C ASP A 87 -14.08 8.19 -0.61
N PRO A 88 -13.56 8.36 0.63
CA PRO A 88 -13.17 9.67 1.14
C PRO A 88 -12.16 10.40 0.27
N ILE A 89 -11.42 9.67 -0.59
CA ILE A 89 -10.50 10.22 -1.58
C ILE A 89 -11.20 10.72 -2.86
N GLY A 90 -12.51 10.49 -3.00
CA GLY A 90 -13.34 10.89 -4.14
C GLY A 90 -12.97 10.18 -5.44
N LEU A 91 -13.19 10.84 -6.58
CA LEU A 91 -12.93 10.29 -7.93
C LEU A 91 -11.46 9.90 -8.17
N ALA A 92 -10.54 10.32 -7.29
CA ALA A 92 -9.15 9.88 -7.30
C ALA A 92 -8.99 8.39 -6.91
N GLY A 93 -10.00 7.79 -6.26
CA GLY A 93 -10.09 6.37 -5.94
C GLY A 93 -10.76 5.55 -7.05
N GLY A 94 -10.92 6.14 -8.25
CA GLY A 94 -11.60 5.54 -9.39
C GLY A 94 -13.01 6.08 -9.58
N PHE A 95 -13.61 5.75 -10.74
CA PHE A 95 -14.96 6.20 -11.09
C PHE A 95 -16.05 5.53 -10.25
N ASN A 96 -15.77 4.36 -9.68
CA ASN A 96 -16.69 3.68 -8.76
C ASN A 96 -16.28 3.93 -7.31
N LEU A 97 -16.83 5.01 -6.73
CA LEU A 97 -16.53 5.46 -5.37
C LEU A 97 -16.91 4.44 -4.29
N TYR A 98 -17.73 3.44 -4.62
CA TYR A 98 -18.19 2.42 -3.68
C TYR A 98 -17.44 1.10 -3.87
N ALA A 99 -16.55 0.96 -4.87
CA ALA A 99 -15.89 -0.31 -5.13
C ALA A 99 -15.00 -0.76 -3.96
N PHE A 100 -15.16 -2.03 -3.55
CA PHE A 100 -14.30 -2.65 -2.55
C PHE A 100 -12.91 -2.97 -3.09
N VAL A 101 -12.84 -3.40 -4.35
CA VAL A 101 -11.61 -3.60 -5.10
C VAL A 101 -11.83 -3.03 -6.49
N LEU A 102 -10.90 -2.19 -6.94
CA LEU A 102 -10.78 -1.82 -8.35
C LEU A 102 -10.32 -3.06 -9.12
N ASN A 103 -11.29 -3.92 -9.44
CA ASN A 103 -11.18 -5.00 -10.41
C ASN A 103 -9.92 -5.88 -10.25
N PRO A 104 -10.01 -7.06 -9.58
CA PRO A 104 -8.88 -7.96 -9.36
C PRO A 104 -8.22 -8.48 -10.66
N PHE A 105 -8.80 -8.22 -11.84
CA PHE A 105 -8.27 -8.63 -13.13
C PHE A 105 -7.63 -7.51 -13.97
N THR A 106 -7.98 -6.23 -13.79
CA THR A 106 -7.42 -5.13 -14.61
C THR A 106 -6.28 -4.36 -13.93
N TRP A 107 -6.06 -4.56 -12.64
CA TRP A 107 -4.91 -4.05 -11.88
C TRP A 107 -3.91 -5.16 -11.54
N LEU A 108 -3.83 -6.18 -12.40
CA LEU A 108 -2.60 -6.96 -12.52
C LEU A 108 -1.55 -6.03 -13.15
N ASP A 109 -0.79 -5.35 -12.31
CA ASP A 109 0.61 -5.08 -12.57
C ASP A 109 1.40 -6.18 -11.84
N PRO A 110 1.55 -7.38 -12.44
CA PRO A 110 2.13 -8.53 -11.75
C PRO A 110 3.58 -8.29 -11.32
N LEU A 111 4.20 -7.18 -11.78
CA LEU A 111 5.57 -6.80 -11.49
C LEU A 111 5.66 -5.50 -10.65
N GLY A 112 4.55 -4.78 -10.46
CA GLY A 112 4.56 -3.49 -9.76
C GLY A 112 5.37 -2.40 -10.49
N LEU A 113 5.51 -2.44 -11.81
CA LEU A 113 6.32 -1.54 -12.63
C LEU A 113 5.52 -0.50 -13.43
N ALA A 114 4.24 -0.25 -13.13
CA ALA A 114 3.42 0.72 -13.85
C ALA A 114 4.14 2.08 -13.98
N GLY A 115 4.43 2.47 -15.23
CA GLY A 115 5.15 3.70 -15.54
C GLY A 115 6.64 3.75 -15.19
N CYS A 116 7.23 2.67 -14.69
CA CYS A 116 8.64 2.57 -14.32
C CYS A 116 9.38 1.59 -15.23
N THR A 117 10.48 2.03 -15.84
CA THR A 117 11.38 1.13 -16.60
C THR A 117 12.80 1.27 -16.07
N LEU A 118 13.26 0.25 -15.35
CA LEU A 118 14.63 0.19 -14.85
C LEU A 118 15.54 -0.51 -15.87
N SER A 119 16.72 0.07 -16.12
CA SER A 119 17.73 -0.51 -17.00
C SER A 119 19.12 -0.36 -16.40
N LYS A 120 19.92 -1.43 -16.43
CA LYS A 120 21.33 -1.38 -16.01
C LYS A 120 22.15 -0.64 -17.06
N THR A 121 23.09 0.20 -16.63
CA THR A 121 23.95 0.96 -17.52
C THR A 121 25.42 0.61 -17.33
N ARG A 122 26.27 1.02 -18.29
CA ARG A 122 27.74 0.96 -18.21
C ARG A 122 28.36 2.32 -17.87
N SER A 123 27.56 3.28 -17.42
CA SER A 123 28.04 4.61 -17.03
C SER A 123 28.96 4.54 -15.80
N LYS A 124 29.97 5.41 -15.74
CA LYS A 124 30.79 5.59 -14.53
C LYS A 124 30.09 6.42 -13.45
N GLN A 125 29.11 7.23 -13.84
CA GLN A 125 28.44 8.20 -12.95
C GLN A 125 27.23 7.61 -12.20
N TYR A 126 26.58 6.59 -12.76
CA TYR A 126 25.39 5.94 -12.20
C TYR A 126 25.31 4.50 -12.68
N ASP A 127 24.65 3.63 -11.92
CA ASP A 127 24.66 2.18 -12.14
C ASP A 127 23.39 1.71 -12.88
N TYR A 128 22.27 2.39 -12.63
CA TYR A 128 20.99 2.15 -13.30
C TYR A 128 20.35 3.44 -13.80
N LYS A 129 19.52 3.32 -14.83
CA LYS A 129 18.61 4.37 -15.28
C LYS A 129 17.18 3.90 -15.05
N LEU A 130 16.41 4.70 -14.31
CA LEU A 130 14.98 4.50 -14.09
C LEU A 130 14.20 5.57 -14.88
N ARG A 131 13.43 5.11 -15.86
CA ARG A 131 12.57 5.97 -16.68
C ARG A 131 11.16 5.97 -16.12
N LEU A 132 10.57 7.16 -15.97
CA LEU A 132 9.26 7.39 -15.38
C LEU A 132 8.31 7.95 -16.44
N LYS A 133 7.26 7.21 -16.79
CA LYS A 133 6.26 7.59 -17.80
C LYS A 133 5.24 8.53 -17.16
N ARG A 134 5.34 9.83 -17.43
CA ARG A 134 4.52 10.85 -16.75
C ARG A 134 3.02 10.62 -16.89
N SER A 135 2.55 10.02 -17.99
CA SER A 135 1.12 9.77 -18.18
C SER A 135 0.52 8.81 -17.15
N GLU A 136 1.31 7.94 -16.52
CA GLU A 136 0.82 6.97 -15.52
C GLU A 136 0.57 7.64 -14.16
N TYR A 137 1.50 8.50 -13.73
CA TYR A 137 1.38 9.31 -12.50
C TYR A 137 1.68 10.79 -12.80
N PRO A 138 0.72 11.51 -13.44
CA PRO A 138 0.95 12.86 -13.95
C PRO A 138 1.37 13.88 -12.92
N GLN A 139 0.89 13.74 -11.67
CA GLN A 139 1.19 14.69 -10.60
C GLN A 139 2.56 14.41 -9.99
N THR A 140 2.85 13.16 -9.60
CA THR A 140 4.09 12.76 -8.92
C THR A 140 5.28 12.84 -9.86
N PHE A 141 5.21 12.19 -11.02
CA PHE A 141 6.31 12.27 -11.99
C PHE A 141 6.45 13.67 -12.57
N GLY A 142 5.36 14.44 -12.65
CA GLY A 142 5.40 15.86 -12.97
C GLY A 142 6.08 16.72 -11.89
N HIS A 143 5.95 16.37 -10.61
CA HIS A 143 6.69 17.01 -9.53
C HIS A 143 8.17 16.66 -9.59
N ILE A 144 8.53 15.39 -9.79
CA ILE A 144 9.91 14.93 -9.96
C ILE A 144 10.58 15.66 -11.13
N ASP A 145 9.97 15.68 -12.31
CA ASP A 145 10.46 16.40 -13.49
C ASP A 145 10.65 17.90 -13.20
N GLY A 146 9.65 18.53 -12.57
CA GLY A 146 9.71 19.94 -12.19
C GLY A 146 10.81 20.25 -11.17
N ALA A 147 11.04 19.38 -10.20
CA ALA A 147 12.10 19.52 -9.21
C ALA A 147 13.50 19.35 -9.84
N ILE A 148 13.67 18.35 -10.71
CA ILE A 148 14.92 18.16 -11.48
C ILE A 148 15.24 19.40 -12.32
N LYS A 149 14.25 19.95 -13.03
CA LYS A 149 14.40 21.19 -13.82
C LYS A 149 14.76 22.41 -12.96
N LYS A 150 14.41 22.40 -11.67
CA LYS A 150 14.80 23.43 -10.69
C LYS A 150 16.16 23.17 -10.02
N GLY A 151 16.91 22.17 -10.48
CA GLY A 151 18.25 21.87 -9.98
C GLY A 151 18.31 20.85 -8.85
N HIS A 152 17.19 20.23 -8.47
CA HIS A 152 17.25 19.08 -7.57
C HIS A 152 17.96 17.89 -8.25
N PRO A 153 18.63 17.01 -7.48
CA PRO A 153 19.34 15.87 -8.03
C PRO A 153 18.46 14.97 -8.93
N TYR A 154 19.04 14.56 -10.07
CA TYR A 154 18.45 13.57 -10.99
C TYR A 154 19.26 12.27 -11.05
N ILE A 155 20.41 12.23 -10.37
CA ILE A 155 21.11 11.01 -10.00
C ILE A 155 21.01 10.92 -8.48
N VAL A 156 20.47 9.82 -8.00
CA VAL A 156 20.17 9.60 -6.59
C VAL A 156 20.73 8.26 -6.13
N THR A 157 21.08 8.16 -4.86
CA THR A 157 21.75 6.99 -4.28
C THR A 157 20.83 6.32 -3.28
N ILE A 158 20.55 5.03 -3.45
CA ILE A 158 19.67 4.28 -2.54
C ILE A 158 20.28 4.24 -1.12
N GLN A 159 19.54 4.72 -0.12
CA GLN A 159 19.91 4.70 1.29
C GLN A 159 18.65 4.55 2.17
N ARG A 160 18.12 3.34 2.26
CA ARG A 160 16.83 3.06 2.92
C ARG A 160 16.85 3.24 4.45
N ASP A 161 18.01 3.04 5.07
CA ASP A 161 18.24 3.18 6.51
C ASP A 161 18.03 4.63 7.01
N ALA A 162 18.30 5.61 6.16
CA ALA A 162 18.10 7.03 6.49
C ALA A 162 16.68 7.54 6.24
N ALA A 163 15.78 6.73 5.66
CA ALA A 163 14.49 7.20 5.14
C ALA A 163 13.60 7.87 6.19
N LYS A 164 13.54 7.31 7.40
CA LYS A 164 12.74 7.88 8.50
C LYS A 164 13.26 9.27 8.93
N LEU A 165 14.58 9.45 8.97
CA LEU A 165 15.20 10.72 9.29
C LEU A 165 14.99 11.73 8.16
N ASN A 166 15.22 11.32 6.91
CA ASN A 166 15.02 12.15 5.73
C ASN A 166 13.57 12.68 5.67
N ARG A 167 12.59 11.80 5.82
CA ARG A 167 11.15 12.14 5.88
C ARG A 167 10.84 13.18 6.96
N LYS A 168 11.48 13.07 8.13
CA LYS A 168 11.29 14.03 9.23
C LYS A 168 11.87 15.41 8.87
N LEU A 169 13.01 15.44 8.19
CA LEU A 169 13.71 16.67 7.83
C LEU A 169 13.02 17.41 6.68
N SER A 170 12.61 16.69 5.63
CA SER A 170 11.90 17.26 4.48
C SER A 170 10.53 17.84 4.84
N LEU A 171 9.82 17.20 5.79
CA LEU A 171 8.44 17.57 6.13
C LEU A 171 8.29 18.41 7.41
N LYS A 172 9.40 18.82 8.04
CA LYS A 172 9.43 19.43 9.37
C LYS A 172 8.43 20.58 9.55
N ASP A 173 8.35 21.47 8.56
CA ASP A 173 7.55 22.70 8.63
C ASP A 173 6.34 22.69 7.68
N ILE A 174 6.00 21.52 7.11
CA ILE A 174 4.95 21.38 6.11
C ILE A 174 3.75 20.71 6.75
N LYS A 175 2.66 21.47 6.93
CA LYS A 175 1.42 20.94 7.52
C LYS A 175 0.82 19.81 6.68
N THR A 176 0.07 18.91 7.30
CA THR A 176 -0.73 17.92 6.58
C THR A 176 -1.96 18.58 5.96
N LYS A 177 -2.51 17.96 4.90
CA LYS A 177 -3.81 18.30 4.31
C LYS A 177 -4.64 17.02 4.20
N THR A 178 -5.91 17.08 4.55
CA THR A 178 -6.79 15.90 4.69
C THR A 178 -6.93 15.08 3.42
N ASP A 179 -6.80 15.69 2.24
CA ASP A 179 -7.03 15.09 0.93
C ASP A 179 -5.77 15.00 0.05
N LYS A 180 -4.58 15.25 0.61
CA LYS A 180 -3.32 15.27 -0.13
C LYS A 180 -2.20 14.60 0.64
N ASP A 181 -1.37 13.86 -0.09
CA ASP A 181 -0.09 13.44 0.41
C ASP A 181 0.97 14.52 0.13
N ARG A 182 2.02 14.55 0.95
CA ARG A 182 3.20 15.40 0.74
C ARG A 182 4.24 14.55 0.01
N ASP A 183 4.32 14.72 -1.30
CA ASP A 183 5.34 14.09 -2.13
C ASP A 183 6.67 14.83 -2.00
N GLU A 184 7.79 14.10 -2.07
CA GLU A 184 9.13 14.59 -1.76
C GLU A 184 10.11 14.23 -2.88
N TRP A 185 10.81 15.23 -3.44
CA TRP A 185 11.92 15.00 -4.35
C TRP A 185 13.19 15.78 -3.95
N PRO A 186 14.34 15.10 -3.74
CA PRO A 186 14.54 13.66 -3.80
C PRO A 186 13.78 12.90 -2.70
N MET A 187 13.33 11.69 -3.02
CA MET A 187 12.57 10.85 -2.08
C MET A 187 13.41 10.49 -0.85
N ALA A 188 12.72 10.29 0.27
CA ALA A 188 13.37 9.98 1.56
C ALA A 188 14.26 8.73 1.52
N MET A 189 13.96 7.74 0.67
CA MET A 189 14.76 6.52 0.51
C MET A 189 16.12 6.72 -0.17
N PHE A 190 16.41 7.93 -0.63
CA PHE A 190 17.68 8.30 -1.24
C PHE A 190 18.55 9.13 -0.28
N LYS A 191 19.86 9.01 -0.44
CA LYS A 191 20.86 9.80 0.28
C LYS A 191 20.66 11.31 0.11
N GLU A 192 20.22 11.72 -1.08
CA GLU A 192 19.98 13.11 -1.47
C GLU A 192 18.62 13.64 -0.97
N GLY A 193 17.81 12.80 -0.33
CA GLY A 193 16.55 13.19 0.28
C GLY A 193 16.74 13.95 1.60
N GLY A 194 15.64 14.36 2.22
CA GLY A 194 15.65 15.05 3.50
C GLY A 194 15.69 16.57 3.37
N SER A 195 16.61 17.23 4.09
CA SER A 195 16.64 18.70 4.16
C SER A 195 16.85 19.30 2.76
N GLY A 196 15.98 20.25 2.38
CA GLY A 196 16.03 20.88 1.06
C GLY A 196 15.37 20.07 -0.07
N ALA A 197 14.71 18.95 0.22
CA ALA A 197 13.86 18.28 -0.76
C ALA A 197 12.69 19.20 -1.17
N SER A 198 12.35 19.16 -2.46
CA SER A 198 11.13 19.76 -3.00
C SER A 198 9.94 19.00 -2.46
N VAL A 199 8.94 19.70 -1.93
CA VAL A 199 7.72 19.08 -1.41
C VAL A 199 6.49 19.66 -2.08
N LYS A 200 5.59 18.79 -2.53
CA LYS A 200 4.34 19.18 -3.18
C LYS A 200 3.17 18.37 -2.67
N TYR A 201 2.01 19.01 -2.54
CA TYR A 201 0.77 18.30 -2.25
C TYR A 201 0.26 17.61 -3.51
N ILE A 202 0.11 16.29 -3.44
CA ILE A 202 -0.30 15.44 -4.56
C ILE A 202 -1.50 14.59 -4.13
N GLY A 203 -2.38 14.29 -5.08
CA GLY A 203 -3.49 13.36 -4.86
C GLY A 203 -2.95 12.01 -4.31
N PRO A 204 -3.47 11.48 -3.20
CA PRO A 204 -2.86 10.31 -2.57
C PRO A 204 -2.79 9.07 -3.47
N SER A 205 -3.73 8.91 -4.39
CA SER A 205 -3.72 7.83 -5.39
C SER A 205 -2.48 7.90 -6.30
N ASP A 206 -2.23 9.06 -6.91
CA ASP A 206 -1.08 9.29 -7.80
C ASP A 206 0.25 9.14 -7.04
N ASN A 207 0.33 9.71 -5.83
CA ASN A 207 1.54 9.67 -5.00
C ASN A 207 1.89 8.26 -4.49
N ARG A 208 0.90 7.53 -3.99
CA ARG A 208 1.12 6.17 -3.45
C ARG A 208 1.37 5.16 -4.55
N GLY A 209 0.68 5.28 -5.68
CA GLY A 209 0.94 4.48 -6.88
C GLY A 209 2.36 4.68 -7.39
N ALA A 210 2.78 5.92 -7.62
CA ALA A 210 4.14 6.26 -8.03
C ALA A 210 5.20 5.76 -7.05
N GLY A 211 4.98 5.96 -5.75
CA GLY A 211 5.88 5.49 -4.69
C GLY A 211 6.01 3.97 -4.66
N SER A 212 4.91 3.24 -4.84
CA SER A 212 4.92 1.77 -4.95
C SER A 212 5.67 1.32 -6.20
N SER A 213 5.40 1.93 -7.36
CA SER A 213 6.05 1.55 -8.62
C SER A 213 7.55 1.81 -8.62
N ILE A 214 8.00 2.93 -8.05
CA ILE A 214 9.44 3.20 -7.88
C ILE A 214 10.05 2.26 -6.83
N GLY A 215 9.35 2.03 -5.71
CA GLY A 215 9.80 1.13 -4.65
C GLY A 215 10.05 -0.30 -5.16
N ASN A 216 9.09 -0.84 -5.91
CA ASN A 216 9.18 -2.16 -6.54
C ASN A 216 10.28 -2.20 -7.61
N ALA A 217 10.35 -1.20 -8.49
CA ALA A 217 11.40 -1.13 -9.50
C ALA A 217 12.82 -1.15 -8.89
N LEU A 218 12.98 -0.68 -7.66
CA LEU A 218 14.27 -0.59 -6.98
C LEU A 218 14.48 -1.65 -5.89
N SER A 219 13.51 -2.52 -5.60
CA SER A 219 13.48 -3.40 -4.42
C SER A 219 14.74 -4.24 -4.27
N ASP A 220 15.21 -4.80 -5.38
CA ASP A 220 16.31 -5.76 -5.41
C ASP A 220 17.69 -5.08 -5.46
N LEU A 221 17.72 -3.75 -5.56
CA LEU A 221 18.96 -2.99 -5.62
C LEU A 221 19.46 -2.68 -4.19
N PRO A 222 20.73 -2.98 -3.88
CA PRO A 222 21.29 -2.72 -2.56
C PRO A 222 21.49 -1.22 -2.30
N ASN A 223 21.58 -0.85 -1.02
CA ASN A 223 22.01 0.50 -0.62
C ASN A 223 23.37 0.84 -1.26
N GLY A 224 23.58 2.11 -1.61
CA GLY A 224 24.74 2.59 -2.34
C GLY A 224 24.60 2.57 -3.87
N THR A 225 23.58 1.88 -4.41
CA THR A 225 23.30 1.89 -5.85
C THR A 225 22.88 3.28 -6.31
N ARG A 226 23.53 3.79 -7.37
CA ARG A 226 23.23 5.10 -7.98
C ARG A 226 22.28 4.93 -9.15
N VAL A 227 21.16 5.65 -9.11
CA VAL A 227 20.08 5.57 -10.09
C VAL A 227 19.90 6.94 -10.74
N LYS A 228 20.01 7.00 -12.07
CA LYS A 228 19.63 8.18 -12.84
C LYS A 228 18.13 8.14 -13.16
N LEU A 229 17.43 9.23 -12.87
CA LEU A 229 16.02 9.41 -13.20
C LEU A 229 15.85 10.15 -14.51
N GLU A 230 14.84 9.73 -15.27
CA GLU A 230 14.43 10.36 -16.53
C GLU A 230 12.91 10.28 -16.66
N VAL A 231 12.23 11.43 -16.61
CA VAL A 231 10.79 11.49 -16.81
C VAL A 231 10.50 11.74 -18.29
N TYR A 232 9.57 11.00 -18.88
CA TYR A 232 9.17 11.11 -20.29
C TYR A 232 7.65 11.08 -20.47
#